data_AF-A0A1X0D8M1-F1
#
_entry.id   AF-A0A1X0D8M1-F1
#
_cell.length_a   1.000
_cell.length_b   1.000
_cell.length_c   1.000
_cell.angle_alpha   90.00
_cell.angle_beta   90.00
_cell.angle_gamma   90.00
#
_symmetry.space_group_name_H-M   'P 1'
#
loop_
_entity.id
_entity.type
_entity.pdbx_description
1 polymer ?
#
loop_
_entity_poly.entity_id
_entity_poly.type
_entity_poly.pdbx_seq_one_letter_code
_entity_poly.pdbx_strand_id
1 'polypeptide(L)'
;MTEKVLPYDRAVVGQETGYWCGPASTQVVLDSRGIKVPEATLAAQIGTTVGGTNHIGLIENVLDQRVPEARYTSVQMPTDPPTMGQRETLWRNIMRSIDAGYGVVMNWVAPPNNYPRGVKGSISPAYRGGTVYHYVAAMGYDDDPACRAVWIADSGFQPQGYWISLDQCASLIPPKGYCYADVVATAPEPSPPAKIDPVAVLSEVMGATVSTDRYRALLPAASKCLADCDCTTTDRIAMWAAQLRHEGGGLKYFTELWGPTADQLTYQGRMGNTAPGDGYRFRGRGPLQVTGKDNYRALSEWAALSGLVPTATFFVDDPDQLASDQYGFIGVTWYWTRNNLNRWADARDIENASKAINAPGWIGTDKRANGIDARIAYYQNALRMGDRLLALVATSAPTEPPAPTPKRFPDDWTDRELLVEILRQLRGPTLAGWQQLDGQSLVDAVAQLRAQALGPDPISARSAVAQLLDIEATRPDVLTAYLNQIGA
;
A
#
# COMPACT_ATOMS: atom_id res chain seq x y z
N MET A 1 4.99 7.72 -20.75
CA MET A 1 5.71 6.44 -20.62
C MET A 1 4.88 5.53 -19.73
N THR A 2 3.84 5.00 -20.35
CA THR A 2 2.95 3.97 -19.86
C THR A 2 3.21 2.75 -20.71
N GLU A 3 3.74 1.71 -20.09
CA GLU A 3 3.81 0.39 -20.71
C GLU A 3 2.61 -0.41 -20.22
N LYS A 4 1.84 -0.98 -21.16
CA LYS A 4 0.65 -1.77 -20.85
C LYS A 4 0.65 -3.04 -21.68
N VAL A 5 0.53 -4.18 -21.00
CA VAL A 5 0.36 -5.50 -21.62
C VAL A 5 -0.83 -6.16 -20.95
N LEU A 6 -1.79 -6.60 -21.75
CA LEU A 6 -2.96 -7.33 -21.24
C LEU A 6 -2.51 -8.65 -20.59
N PRO A 7 -3.17 -9.08 -19.51
CA PRO A 7 -2.95 -10.41 -18.97
C PRO A 7 -3.50 -11.43 -19.96
N TYR A 8 -2.74 -12.47 -20.27
CA TYR A 8 -3.19 -13.66 -21.01
C TYR A 8 -2.20 -14.80 -20.74
N ASP A 9 -2.66 -16.04 -20.88
CA ASP A 9 -1.83 -17.22 -20.72
C ASP A 9 -0.81 -17.32 -21.87
N ARG A 10 0.49 -17.28 -21.55
CA ARG A 10 1.55 -17.38 -22.57
C ARG A 10 1.65 -18.78 -23.16
N ALA A 11 1.11 -19.81 -22.50
CA ALA A 11 1.11 -21.17 -23.00
C ALA A 11 0.15 -21.38 -24.17
N VAL A 12 -0.88 -20.54 -24.33
CA VAL A 12 -1.90 -20.68 -25.39
C VAL A 12 -1.54 -19.96 -26.69
N VAL A 13 -0.35 -19.34 -26.78
CA VAL A 13 0.00 -18.54 -27.96
C VAL A 13 0.31 -19.42 -29.18
N GLY A 14 0.91 -20.59 -28.97
CA GLY A 14 1.34 -21.44 -30.07
C GLY A 14 0.17 -22.05 -30.83
N GLN A 15 0.12 -21.82 -32.14
CA GLN A 15 -0.89 -22.43 -32.99
C GLN A 15 -0.74 -23.95 -33.04
N GLU A 16 -1.86 -24.68 -33.00
CA GLU A 16 -1.88 -26.15 -33.07
C GLU A 16 -1.54 -26.67 -34.48
N THR A 17 -1.76 -25.84 -35.51
CA THR A 17 -1.47 -26.18 -36.91
C THR A 17 -0.76 -25.03 -37.64
N GLY A 18 -0.05 -25.34 -38.74
CA GLY A 18 0.67 -24.35 -39.53
C GLY A 18 -0.20 -23.28 -40.23
N TYR A 19 -1.53 -23.41 -40.21
CA TYR A 19 -2.48 -22.55 -40.93
C TYR A 19 -3.54 -21.91 -40.01
N TRP A 20 -3.47 -22.14 -38.69
CA TRP A 20 -4.43 -21.62 -37.70
C TRP A 20 -4.00 -20.31 -37.02
N CYS A 21 -3.11 -19.53 -37.64
CA CYS A 21 -2.68 -18.25 -37.07
C CYS A 21 -3.82 -17.28 -36.74
N GLY A 22 -4.90 -17.25 -37.55
CA GLY A 22 -6.11 -16.46 -37.28
C GLY A 22 -6.85 -16.94 -36.02
N PRO A 23 -7.27 -18.23 -35.97
CA PRO A 23 -7.83 -18.85 -34.77
C PRO A 23 -6.97 -18.70 -33.52
N ALA A 24 -5.66 -18.94 -33.60
CA ALA A 24 -4.71 -18.81 -32.48
C ALA A 24 -4.63 -17.37 -31.97
N SER A 25 -4.50 -16.38 -32.86
CA SER A 25 -4.52 -14.96 -32.48
C SER A 25 -5.85 -14.56 -31.82
N THR A 26 -6.96 -15.09 -32.34
CA THR A 26 -8.30 -14.88 -31.76
C THR A 26 -8.41 -15.51 -30.37
N GLN A 27 -7.85 -16.70 -30.18
CA GLN A 27 -7.80 -17.39 -28.90
C GLN A 27 -7.04 -16.56 -27.87
N VAL A 28 -5.86 -16.05 -28.20
CA VAL A 28 -5.05 -15.18 -27.32
C VAL A 28 -5.82 -13.93 -26.90
N VAL A 29 -6.55 -13.30 -27.83
CA VAL A 29 -7.37 -12.12 -27.53
C VAL A 29 -8.50 -12.47 -26.57
N LEU A 30 -9.23 -13.57 -26.78
CA LEU A 30 -10.30 -14.04 -25.89
C LEU A 30 -9.77 -14.48 -24.52
N ASP A 31 -8.58 -15.06 -24.49
CA ASP A 31 -7.89 -15.49 -23.27
C ASP A 31 -7.70 -14.35 -22.28
N SER A 32 -7.40 -13.15 -22.80
CA SER A 32 -7.24 -11.94 -21.98
C SER A 32 -8.51 -11.49 -21.25
N ARG A 33 -9.67 -12.03 -21.66
CA ARG A 33 -10.97 -11.85 -21.02
C ARG A 33 -11.40 -13.06 -20.19
N GLY A 34 -10.52 -14.04 -20.01
CA GLY A 34 -10.83 -15.31 -19.34
C GLY A 34 -11.70 -16.25 -20.18
N ILE A 35 -11.93 -15.96 -21.46
CA ILE A 35 -12.78 -16.75 -22.34
C ILE A 35 -11.90 -17.79 -23.04
N LYS A 36 -11.94 -19.04 -22.56
CA LYS A 36 -11.19 -20.15 -23.13
C LYS A 36 -12.01 -20.83 -24.22
N VAL A 37 -11.48 -20.85 -25.45
CA VAL A 37 -12.12 -21.50 -26.60
C VAL A 37 -11.07 -22.33 -27.33
N PRO A 38 -11.31 -23.61 -27.64
CA PRO A 38 -10.36 -24.41 -28.42
C PRO A 38 -10.12 -23.82 -29.81
N GLU A 39 -8.87 -23.86 -30.30
CA GLU A 39 -8.51 -23.33 -31.63
C GLU A 39 -9.35 -23.99 -32.74
N ALA A 40 -9.59 -25.30 -32.66
CA ALA A 40 -10.42 -26.03 -33.62
C ALA A 40 -11.86 -25.48 -33.71
N THR A 41 -12.43 -25.02 -32.58
CA THR A 41 -13.76 -24.39 -32.57
C THR A 41 -13.71 -23.03 -33.26
N LEU A 42 -12.69 -22.23 -32.96
CA LEU A 42 -12.48 -20.94 -33.62
C LEU A 42 -12.22 -21.11 -35.12
N ALA A 43 -11.41 -22.09 -35.53
CA ALA A 43 -11.14 -22.40 -36.93
C ALA A 43 -12.43 -22.74 -37.70
N ALA A 44 -13.30 -23.57 -37.12
CA ALA A 44 -14.59 -23.89 -37.72
C ALA A 44 -15.51 -22.67 -37.85
N GLN A 45 -15.56 -21.80 -36.83
CA GLN A 45 -16.40 -20.61 -36.82
C GLN A 45 -15.89 -19.49 -37.74
N ILE A 46 -14.57 -19.29 -37.79
CA ILE A 46 -13.89 -18.33 -38.66
C ILE A 46 -13.93 -18.81 -40.13
N GLY A 47 -14.07 -20.12 -40.36
CA GLY A 47 -13.97 -20.72 -41.69
C GLY A 47 -12.52 -20.85 -42.17
N THR A 48 -11.57 -21.03 -41.24
CA THR A 48 -10.16 -21.23 -41.54
C THR A 48 -9.95 -22.59 -42.22
N THR A 49 -9.26 -22.58 -43.36
CA THR A 49 -8.91 -23.81 -44.10
C THR A 49 -7.41 -24.06 -44.06
N VAL A 50 -6.93 -25.09 -44.74
CA VAL A 50 -5.47 -25.31 -44.95
C VAL A 50 -4.79 -24.15 -45.68
N GLY A 51 -5.56 -23.30 -46.39
CA GLY A 51 -5.07 -22.05 -46.99
C GLY A 51 -5.01 -20.88 -46.02
N GLY A 52 -5.37 -21.07 -44.74
CA GLY A 52 -5.42 -20.03 -43.72
C GLY A 52 -6.78 -19.32 -43.64
N THR A 53 -6.78 -18.14 -43.02
CA THR A 53 -7.96 -17.29 -42.83
C THR A 53 -7.98 -16.16 -43.86
N ASN A 54 -9.03 -16.11 -44.69
CA ASN A 54 -9.05 -15.26 -45.88
C ASN A 54 -9.16 -13.76 -45.60
N HIS A 55 -9.85 -13.36 -44.54
CA HIS A 55 -10.20 -11.96 -44.29
C HIS A 55 -10.34 -11.65 -42.79
N ILE A 56 -9.89 -10.46 -42.39
CA ILE A 56 -9.92 -10.02 -40.99
C ILE A 56 -11.34 -9.89 -40.42
N GLY A 57 -12.33 -9.51 -41.25
CA GLY A 57 -13.73 -9.45 -40.84
C GLY A 57 -14.34 -10.80 -40.44
N LEU A 58 -13.73 -11.93 -40.81
CA LEU A 58 -14.15 -13.25 -40.30
C LEU A 58 -13.80 -13.42 -38.82
N ILE A 59 -12.68 -12.84 -38.38
CA ILE A 59 -12.26 -12.82 -36.98
C ILE A 59 -13.11 -11.83 -36.18
N GLU A 60 -13.37 -10.64 -36.73
CA GLU A 60 -14.31 -9.66 -36.16
C GLU A 60 -15.67 -10.30 -35.85
N ASN A 61 -16.27 -11.00 -36.81
CA ASN A 61 -17.57 -11.66 -36.62
C ASN A 61 -17.57 -12.64 -35.44
N VAL A 62 -16.47 -13.38 -35.22
CA VAL A 62 -16.37 -14.33 -34.11
C VAL A 62 -16.11 -13.62 -32.78
N LEU A 63 -15.33 -12.53 -32.80
CA LEU A 63 -15.12 -11.70 -31.61
C LEU A 63 -16.42 -11.01 -31.18
N ASP A 64 -17.18 -10.42 -32.11
CA ASP A 64 -18.47 -9.77 -31.80
C ASP A 64 -19.53 -10.74 -31.27
N GLN A 65 -19.49 -12.01 -31.66
CA GLN A 65 -20.38 -13.03 -31.09
C GLN A 65 -20.04 -13.38 -29.63
N ARG A 66 -18.79 -13.20 -29.22
CA ARG A 66 -18.28 -13.66 -27.92
C ARG A 66 -18.09 -12.53 -26.92
N VAL A 67 -17.73 -11.35 -27.40
CA VAL A 67 -17.54 -10.11 -26.65
C VAL A 67 -18.27 -8.96 -27.35
N PRO A 68 -19.62 -9.04 -27.52
CA PRO A 68 -20.40 -8.03 -28.24
C PRO A 68 -20.27 -6.63 -27.65
N GLU A 69 -19.96 -6.53 -26.36
CA GLU A 69 -19.71 -5.27 -25.68
C GLU A 69 -18.43 -4.57 -26.17
N ALA A 70 -17.47 -5.31 -26.72
CA ALA A 70 -16.20 -4.77 -27.24
C ALA A 70 -16.35 -4.08 -28.60
N ARG A 71 -17.44 -4.36 -29.34
CA ARG A 71 -17.73 -3.82 -30.67
C ARG A 71 -16.50 -3.86 -31.58
N TYR A 72 -16.00 -5.06 -31.87
CA TYR A 72 -14.84 -5.17 -32.73
C TYR A 72 -15.13 -4.55 -34.09
N THR A 73 -14.15 -3.83 -34.63
CA THR A 73 -14.28 -3.15 -35.93
C THR A 73 -13.05 -3.44 -36.76
N SER A 74 -13.23 -3.96 -37.98
CA SER A 74 -12.14 -4.13 -38.93
C SER A 74 -11.79 -2.83 -39.66
N VAL A 75 -10.49 -2.58 -39.80
CA VAL A 75 -9.94 -1.49 -40.59
C VAL A 75 -9.07 -2.08 -41.68
N GLN A 76 -9.34 -1.70 -42.93
CA GLN A 76 -8.48 -2.04 -44.06
C GLN A 76 -7.32 -1.04 -44.14
N MET A 77 -6.12 -1.54 -44.43
CA MET A 77 -4.91 -0.75 -44.67
C MET A 77 -4.34 -1.06 -46.06
N PRO A 78 -4.95 -0.58 -47.15
CA PRO A 78 -4.60 -1.00 -48.51
C PRO A 78 -3.29 -0.41 -49.05
N THR A 79 -2.70 0.59 -48.39
CA THR A 79 -1.56 1.36 -48.93
C THR A 79 -0.24 0.82 -48.39
N ASP A 80 0.66 0.41 -49.28
CA ASP A 80 2.01 -0.05 -48.97
C ASP A 80 3.07 0.86 -49.64
N PRO A 81 3.94 1.57 -48.89
CA PRO A 81 3.99 1.64 -47.43
C PRO A 81 2.81 2.41 -46.83
N PRO A 82 2.45 2.17 -45.56
CA PRO A 82 1.33 2.85 -44.92
C PRO A 82 1.60 4.36 -44.82
N THR A 83 0.56 5.15 -45.08
CA THR A 83 0.59 6.61 -44.88
C THR A 83 0.75 6.96 -43.40
N MET A 84 1.22 8.17 -43.10
CA MET A 84 1.28 8.68 -41.73
C MET A 84 -0.10 8.64 -41.05
N GLY A 85 -1.17 8.98 -41.77
CA GLY A 85 -2.54 8.92 -41.25
C GLY A 85 -2.98 7.50 -40.89
N GLN A 86 -2.60 6.49 -41.70
CA GLN A 86 -2.86 5.08 -41.39
C GLN A 86 -2.08 4.61 -40.15
N ARG A 87 -0.82 5.04 -40.00
CA ARG A 87 0.00 4.72 -38.80
C ARG A 87 -0.58 5.31 -37.52
N GLU A 88 -0.95 6.59 -37.54
CA GLU A 88 -1.54 7.24 -36.36
C GLU A 88 -2.94 6.71 -36.02
N THR A 89 -3.72 6.31 -37.04
CA THR A 89 -5.02 5.66 -36.84
C THR A 89 -4.84 4.29 -36.20
N LEU A 90 -3.90 3.48 -36.71
CA LEU A 90 -3.54 2.20 -36.11
C LEU A 90 -3.11 2.38 -34.64
N TRP A 91 -2.24 3.35 -34.36
CA TRP A 91 -1.77 3.62 -33.01
C TRP A 91 -2.91 3.95 -32.05
N ARG A 92 -3.82 4.85 -32.47
CA ARG A 92 -4.99 5.22 -31.67
C ARG A 92 -5.90 4.03 -31.41
N ASN A 93 -6.10 3.17 -32.40
CA ASN A 93 -6.95 1.99 -32.29
C ASN A 93 -6.32 0.91 -31.39
N ILE A 94 -5.01 0.71 -31.46
CA ILE A 94 -4.27 -0.16 -30.53
C ILE A 94 -4.43 0.34 -29.10
N MET A 95 -4.11 1.62 -28.82
CA MET A 95 -4.24 2.17 -27.47
C MET A 95 -5.69 2.03 -26.97
N ARG A 96 -6.67 2.42 -27.79
CA ARG A 96 -8.09 2.34 -27.42
C ARG A 96 -8.53 0.93 -27.06
N SER A 97 -8.18 -0.06 -27.88
CA SER A 97 -8.55 -1.47 -27.66
C SER A 97 -7.86 -2.02 -26.41
N ILE A 98 -6.55 -1.83 -26.29
CA ILE A 98 -5.77 -2.29 -25.13
C ILE A 98 -6.21 -1.57 -23.85
N ASP A 99 -6.60 -0.30 -23.94
CA ASP A 99 -7.10 0.44 -22.80
C ASP A 99 -8.47 -0.04 -22.32
N ALA A 100 -9.32 -0.48 -23.25
CA ALA A 100 -10.57 -1.16 -22.94
C ALA A 100 -10.39 -2.62 -22.47
N GLY A 101 -9.16 -3.14 -22.45
CA GLY A 101 -8.87 -4.51 -21.99
C GLY A 101 -8.95 -5.59 -23.07
N TYR A 102 -8.91 -5.20 -24.35
CA TYR A 102 -9.10 -6.09 -25.50
C TYR A 102 -7.92 -6.03 -26.46
N GLY A 103 -7.36 -7.18 -26.86
CA GLY A 103 -6.27 -7.26 -27.83
C GLY A 103 -6.71 -6.92 -29.26
N VAL A 104 -5.74 -6.61 -30.13
CA VAL A 104 -5.97 -6.31 -31.55
C VAL A 104 -5.44 -7.46 -32.40
N VAL A 105 -6.25 -8.00 -33.32
CA VAL A 105 -5.77 -9.00 -34.28
C VAL A 105 -5.37 -8.31 -35.58
N MET A 106 -4.17 -8.60 -36.08
CA MET A 106 -3.61 -7.98 -37.28
C MET A 106 -3.27 -9.07 -38.31
N ASN A 107 -3.61 -8.82 -39.57
CA ASN A 107 -3.20 -9.67 -40.68
C ASN A 107 -1.95 -9.07 -41.33
N TRP A 108 -0.82 -9.75 -41.17
CA TRP A 108 0.49 -9.33 -41.64
C TRP A 108 0.90 -9.97 -42.96
N VAL A 109 1.65 -9.21 -43.75
CA VAL A 109 2.41 -9.60 -44.93
C VAL A 109 3.87 -9.25 -44.67
N ALA A 110 4.68 -10.24 -44.32
CA ALA A 110 6.08 -10.08 -43.95
C ALA A 110 7.00 -10.63 -45.06
N PRO A 111 7.43 -9.83 -46.03
CA PRO A 111 8.46 -10.24 -46.99
C PRO A 111 9.84 -10.37 -46.31
N PRO A 112 10.80 -11.14 -46.88
CA PRO A 112 12.10 -11.37 -46.26
C PRO A 112 12.91 -10.12 -45.90
N ASN A 113 12.72 -9.02 -46.66
CA ASN A 113 13.38 -7.75 -46.41
C ASN A 113 12.70 -6.91 -45.30
N ASN A 114 11.52 -7.31 -44.82
CA ASN A 114 10.76 -6.62 -43.78
C ASN A 114 10.30 -7.56 -42.65
N TYR A 115 11.01 -8.66 -42.39
CA TYR A 115 10.66 -9.50 -41.23
C TYR A 115 10.68 -8.70 -39.91
N PRO A 116 9.75 -8.98 -38.99
CA PRO A 116 9.62 -8.26 -37.73
C PRO A 116 10.91 -8.34 -36.90
N ARG A 117 11.30 -7.20 -36.31
CA ARG A 117 12.51 -7.07 -35.49
C ARG A 117 12.14 -6.67 -34.07
N GLY A 118 12.70 -7.40 -33.13
CA GLY A 118 12.55 -7.12 -31.71
C GLY A 118 13.16 -5.77 -31.34
N VAL A 119 12.40 -4.96 -30.60
CA VAL A 119 12.88 -3.72 -29.95
C VAL A 119 12.79 -3.88 -28.43
N LYS A 120 13.23 -2.87 -27.66
CA LYS A 120 13.17 -2.90 -26.18
C LYS A 120 13.81 -4.15 -25.57
N GLY A 121 14.94 -4.61 -26.15
CA GLY A 121 15.64 -5.82 -25.70
C GLY A 121 14.96 -7.15 -26.07
N SER A 122 13.86 -7.13 -26.82
CA SER A 122 13.20 -8.35 -27.29
C SER A 122 14.04 -9.06 -28.34
N ILE A 123 14.03 -10.39 -28.30
CA ILE A 123 14.61 -11.23 -29.36
C ILE A 123 13.74 -11.10 -30.61
N SER A 124 14.37 -10.95 -31.78
CA SER A 124 13.63 -10.89 -33.05
C SER A 124 13.04 -12.27 -33.40
N PRO A 125 11.79 -12.34 -33.88
CA PRO A 125 11.16 -13.60 -34.25
C PRO A 125 11.80 -14.26 -35.48
N ALA A 126 11.85 -15.58 -35.47
CA ALA A 126 12.55 -16.40 -36.46
C ALA A 126 11.74 -16.65 -37.75
N TYR A 127 11.28 -15.58 -38.40
CA TYR A 127 10.57 -15.62 -39.68
C TYR A 127 11.47 -16.18 -40.79
N ARG A 128 10.88 -17.00 -41.66
CA ARG A 128 11.58 -17.69 -42.76
C ARG A 128 10.59 -18.17 -43.82
N GLY A 129 11.09 -18.64 -44.95
CA GLY A 129 10.27 -19.32 -45.96
C GLY A 129 9.66 -18.42 -47.04
N GLY A 130 10.17 -17.20 -47.22
CA GLY A 130 9.70 -16.27 -48.24
C GLY A 130 8.75 -15.23 -47.65
N THR A 131 7.82 -14.70 -48.45
CA THR A 131 6.79 -13.80 -47.91
C THR A 131 5.82 -14.58 -47.03
N VAL A 132 5.76 -14.21 -45.76
CA VAL A 132 4.90 -14.84 -44.76
C VAL A 132 3.59 -14.06 -44.67
N TYR A 133 2.47 -14.75 -44.84
CA TYR A 133 1.12 -14.23 -44.56
C TYR A 133 0.66 -14.80 -43.23
N HIS A 134 0.43 -13.94 -42.23
CA HIS A 134 0.28 -14.41 -40.85
C HIS A 134 -0.61 -13.49 -40.04
N TYR A 135 -1.47 -14.06 -39.19
CA TYR A 135 -2.20 -13.28 -38.20
C TYR A 135 -1.42 -13.28 -36.89
N VAL A 136 -1.34 -12.11 -36.26
CA VAL A 136 -0.76 -11.93 -34.93
C VAL A 136 -1.72 -11.18 -34.01
N ALA A 137 -1.56 -11.33 -32.70
CA ALA A 137 -2.29 -10.56 -31.72
C ALA A 137 -1.38 -9.49 -31.09
N ALA A 138 -1.73 -8.21 -31.24
CA ALA A 138 -1.17 -7.14 -30.44
C ALA A 138 -1.88 -7.12 -29.07
N MET A 139 -1.11 -7.38 -28.02
CA MET A 139 -1.60 -7.52 -26.65
C MET A 139 -1.07 -6.45 -25.71
N GLY A 140 -0.36 -5.45 -26.23
CA GLY A 140 0.16 -4.35 -25.42
C GLY A 140 0.78 -3.23 -26.24
N TYR A 141 1.04 -2.10 -25.58
CA TYR A 141 1.73 -0.95 -26.15
C TYR A 141 2.69 -0.32 -25.14
N ASP A 142 3.66 0.43 -25.66
CA ASP A 142 4.46 1.39 -24.91
C ASP A 142 4.39 2.74 -25.63
N ASP A 143 3.95 3.77 -24.90
CA ASP A 143 3.76 5.14 -25.41
C ASP A 143 5.02 6.02 -25.36
N ASP A 144 6.21 5.43 -25.12
CA ASP A 144 7.48 6.15 -25.15
C ASP A 144 7.60 7.01 -26.43
N PRO A 145 7.66 8.36 -26.31
CA PRO A 145 7.75 9.24 -27.47
C PRO A 145 9.04 9.04 -28.28
N ALA A 146 10.09 8.44 -27.68
CA ALA A 146 11.31 8.10 -28.39
C ALA A 146 11.17 6.83 -29.27
N CYS A 147 10.29 5.89 -28.89
CA CYS A 147 10.04 4.67 -29.64
C CYS A 147 8.71 4.02 -29.22
N ARG A 148 7.61 4.41 -29.87
CA ARG A 148 6.32 3.73 -29.69
C ARG A 148 6.46 2.27 -30.09
N ALA A 149 6.07 1.37 -29.20
CA ALA A 149 6.22 -0.07 -29.41
C ALA A 149 4.91 -0.82 -29.15
N VAL A 150 4.77 -1.99 -29.77
CA VAL A 150 3.62 -2.88 -29.66
C VAL A 150 4.09 -4.25 -29.20
N TRP A 151 3.43 -4.81 -28.18
CA TRP A 151 3.71 -6.17 -27.72
C TRP A 151 2.91 -7.16 -28.56
N ILE A 152 3.61 -8.06 -29.24
CA ILE A 152 3.02 -9.04 -30.15
C ILE A 152 3.05 -10.42 -29.50
N ALA A 153 1.90 -11.08 -29.50
CA ALA A 153 1.78 -12.52 -29.35
C ALA A 153 1.73 -13.15 -30.74
N ASP A 154 2.79 -13.87 -31.10
CA ASP A 154 2.98 -14.44 -32.44
C ASP A 154 2.84 -15.95 -32.35
N SER A 155 1.79 -16.49 -32.98
CA SER A 155 1.49 -17.91 -32.85
C SER A 155 2.38 -18.79 -33.71
N GLY A 156 2.98 -18.23 -34.77
CA GLY A 156 3.70 -18.97 -35.80
C GLY A 156 5.21 -19.07 -35.57
N PHE A 157 5.82 -18.09 -34.89
CA PHE A 157 7.26 -17.94 -34.83
C PHE A 157 7.78 -17.69 -33.40
N GLN A 158 8.96 -18.26 -33.10
CA GLN A 158 9.63 -18.06 -31.82
C GLN A 158 10.50 -16.78 -31.86
N PRO A 159 10.59 -16.00 -30.77
CA PRO A 159 9.80 -16.17 -29.54
C PRO A 159 8.33 -15.80 -29.80
N GLN A 160 7.41 -16.53 -29.18
CA GLN A 160 5.96 -16.27 -29.29
C GLN A 160 5.51 -14.95 -28.63
N GLY A 161 6.45 -14.14 -28.14
CA GLY A 161 6.21 -12.86 -27.51
C GLY A 161 7.39 -11.91 -27.71
N TYR A 162 7.14 -10.72 -28.27
CA TYR A 162 8.17 -9.71 -28.48
C TYR A 162 7.59 -8.29 -28.63
N TRP A 163 8.38 -7.29 -28.28
CA TRP A 163 8.12 -5.90 -28.65
C TRP A 163 8.61 -5.62 -30.07
N ILE A 164 7.81 -4.93 -30.87
CA ILE A 164 8.17 -4.37 -32.19
C ILE A 164 7.88 -2.87 -32.22
N SER A 165 8.59 -2.08 -33.02
CA SER A 165 8.24 -0.66 -33.18
C SER A 165 6.89 -0.49 -33.89
N LEU A 166 6.16 0.57 -33.57
CA LEU A 166 4.90 0.92 -34.25
C LEU A 166 5.10 1.04 -35.77
N ASP A 167 6.18 1.67 -36.20
CA ASP A 167 6.45 1.88 -37.64
C ASP A 167 6.61 0.55 -38.39
N GLN A 168 7.31 -0.42 -37.78
CA GLN A 168 7.45 -1.74 -38.39
C GLN A 168 6.17 -2.57 -38.26
N CYS A 169 5.47 -2.51 -37.13
CA CYS A 169 4.15 -3.12 -36.96
C CYS A 169 3.17 -2.66 -38.05
N ALA A 170 3.16 -1.35 -38.35
CA ALA A 170 2.28 -0.77 -39.35
C ALA A 170 2.69 -1.16 -40.78
N SER A 171 4.00 -1.25 -41.07
CA SER A 171 4.49 -1.62 -42.41
C SER A 171 4.18 -3.08 -42.77
N LEU A 172 3.85 -3.91 -41.79
CA LEU A 172 3.52 -5.33 -41.98
C LEU A 172 2.05 -5.56 -42.34
N ILE A 173 1.14 -4.62 -42.14
CA ILE A 173 -0.31 -4.85 -42.35
C ILE A 173 -0.73 -4.75 -43.83
N PRO A 174 -0.25 -3.80 -44.63
CA PRO A 174 -0.73 -3.65 -46.00
C PRO A 174 -0.50 -4.86 -46.91
N PRO A 175 -1.40 -5.12 -47.89
CA PRO A 175 -2.67 -4.42 -48.15
C PRO A 175 -3.85 -5.00 -47.36
N LYS A 176 -3.61 -5.67 -46.22
CA LYS A 176 -4.61 -6.36 -45.42
C LYS A 176 -5.31 -5.39 -44.46
N GLY A 177 -5.50 -5.81 -43.22
CA GLY A 177 -6.19 -5.04 -42.20
C GLY A 177 -6.03 -5.66 -40.81
N TYR A 178 -6.66 -5.02 -39.85
CA TYR A 178 -6.69 -5.42 -38.45
C TYR A 178 -8.09 -5.20 -37.88
N CYS A 179 -8.43 -5.88 -36.79
CA CYS A 179 -9.66 -5.61 -36.04
C CYS A 179 -9.33 -5.30 -34.58
N TYR A 180 -10.00 -4.29 -34.03
CA TYR A 180 -9.78 -3.75 -32.69
C TYR A 180 -11.12 -3.52 -31.98
N ALA A 181 -11.12 -3.48 -30.65
CA ALA A 181 -12.33 -3.16 -29.89
C ALA A 181 -12.65 -1.65 -30.00
N ASP A 182 -13.79 -1.32 -30.62
CA ASP A 182 -14.21 0.06 -30.88
C ASP A 182 -15.04 0.66 -29.73
N VAL A 183 -14.56 0.45 -28.50
CA VAL A 183 -15.16 1.00 -27.30
C VAL A 183 -14.24 2.00 -26.62
N VAL A 184 -14.83 3.08 -26.12
CA VAL A 184 -14.11 3.94 -25.17
C VAL A 184 -14.07 3.15 -23.87
N ALA A 185 -12.91 3.05 -23.24
CA ALA A 185 -12.79 2.43 -21.93
C ALA A 185 -13.78 3.10 -20.97
N THR A 186 -14.94 2.48 -20.74
CA THR A 186 -15.63 2.65 -19.48
C THR A 186 -14.70 2.07 -18.45
N ALA A 187 -14.28 2.87 -17.47
CA ALA A 187 -13.52 2.38 -16.33
C ALA A 187 -14.16 1.04 -15.92
N PRO A 188 -13.40 -0.07 -15.86
CA PRO A 188 -14.00 -1.34 -15.50
C PRO A 188 -14.80 -1.12 -14.22
N GLU A 189 -16.05 -1.59 -14.17
CA GLU A 189 -16.65 -1.83 -12.86
C GLU A 189 -15.61 -2.58 -12.06
N PRO A 190 -15.27 -2.13 -10.84
CA PRO A 190 -14.21 -2.75 -10.09
C PRO A 190 -14.57 -4.22 -9.96
N SER A 191 -13.83 -5.08 -10.66
CA SER A 191 -13.64 -6.46 -10.20
C SER A 191 -13.42 -6.33 -8.70
N PRO A 192 -14.15 -7.07 -7.84
CA PRO A 192 -13.94 -6.96 -6.40
C PRO A 192 -12.43 -7.03 -6.18
N PRO A 193 -11.84 -5.99 -5.56
CA PRO A 193 -10.40 -5.81 -5.61
C PRO A 193 -9.78 -7.14 -5.22
N ALA A 194 -8.83 -7.63 -6.03
CA ALA A 194 -8.01 -8.76 -5.64
C ALA A 194 -7.60 -8.46 -4.19
N LYS A 195 -8.04 -9.30 -3.24
CA LYS A 195 -7.90 -9.00 -1.81
C LYS A 195 -6.45 -8.59 -1.58
N ILE A 196 -6.22 -7.35 -1.18
CA ILE A 196 -4.87 -6.86 -0.91
C ILE A 196 -4.35 -7.75 0.20
N ASP A 197 -3.33 -8.57 -0.09
CA ASP A 197 -2.73 -9.44 0.93
C ASP A 197 -1.94 -8.56 1.90
N PRO A 198 -2.43 -8.37 3.14
CA PRO A 198 -1.77 -7.51 4.11
C PRO A 198 -0.38 -8.03 4.52
N VAL A 199 -0.12 -9.35 4.37
CA VAL A 199 1.21 -9.91 4.62
C VAL A 199 2.20 -9.46 3.56
N ALA A 200 1.78 -9.48 2.29
CA ALA A 200 2.60 -8.97 1.19
C ALA A 200 2.87 -7.47 1.34
N VAL A 201 1.86 -6.69 1.74
CA VAL A 201 2.02 -5.25 2.02
C VAL A 201 3.02 -5.02 3.16
N LEU A 202 2.88 -5.74 4.28
CA LEU A 202 3.79 -5.59 5.43
C LEU A 202 5.22 -5.99 5.05
N SER A 203 5.38 -7.08 4.30
CA SER A 203 6.68 -7.54 3.82
C SER A 203 7.35 -6.52 2.90
N GLU A 204 6.63 -5.99 1.92
CA GLU A 204 7.13 -4.99 0.97
C GLU A 204 7.54 -3.70 1.67
N VAL A 205 6.67 -3.14 2.52
CA VAL A 205 6.92 -1.85 3.18
C VAL A 205 8.11 -1.96 4.15
N MET A 206 8.28 -3.11 4.81
CA MET A 206 9.40 -3.41 5.71
C MET A 206 10.67 -3.85 4.99
N GLY A 207 10.63 -4.05 3.67
CA GLY A 207 11.80 -4.37 2.86
C GLY A 207 12.18 -5.85 2.83
N ALA A 208 11.25 -6.75 3.10
CA ALA A 208 11.41 -8.20 3.01
C ALA A 208 12.64 -8.73 3.77
N THR A 209 12.92 -8.18 4.96
CA THR A 209 14.15 -8.49 5.72
C THR A 209 14.07 -9.79 6.52
N VAL A 210 12.86 -10.35 6.66
CA VAL A 210 12.54 -11.66 7.24
C VAL A 210 11.61 -12.44 6.30
N SER A 211 11.36 -13.72 6.59
CA SER A 211 10.49 -14.55 5.76
C SER A 211 9.04 -14.06 5.74
N THR A 212 8.29 -14.39 4.69
CA THR A 212 6.85 -14.10 4.58
C THR A 212 6.07 -14.69 5.75
N ASP A 213 6.43 -15.88 6.23
CA ASP A 213 5.79 -16.50 7.41
C ASP A 213 6.05 -15.70 8.68
N ARG A 214 7.25 -15.11 8.82
CA ARG A 214 7.57 -14.22 9.94
C ARG A 214 6.75 -12.95 9.89
N TYR A 215 6.60 -12.33 8.71
CA TYR A 215 5.68 -11.19 8.55
C TYR A 215 4.23 -11.56 8.83
N ARG A 216 3.78 -12.76 8.43
CA ARG A 216 2.44 -13.26 8.73
C ARG A 216 2.21 -13.40 10.24
N ALA A 217 3.19 -13.90 10.98
CA ALA A 217 3.12 -14.02 12.44
C ALA A 217 3.08 -12.64 13.14
N LEU A 218 3.81 -11.65 12.60
CA LEU A 218 3.88 -10.30 13.16
C LEU A 218 2.68 -9.41 12.80
N LEU A 219 1.99 -9.72 11.69
CA LEU A 219 0.94 -8.88 11.14
C LEU A 219 -0.16 -8.53 12.16
N PRO A 220 -0.74 -9.47 12.95
CA PRO A 220 -1.78 -9.10 13.92
C PRO A 220 -1.33 -8.06 14.94
N ALA A 221 -0.11 -8.19 15.47
CA ALA A 221 0.44 -7.25 16.45
C ALA A 221 0.81 -5.90 15.81
N ALA A 222 1.34 -5.91 14.58
CA ALA A 222 1.62 -4.70 13.81
C ALA A 222 0.33 -3.93 13.48
N SER A 223 -0.71 -4.62 13.04
CA SER A 223 -2.03 -4.05 12.74
C SER A 223 -2.68 -3.44 13.97
N LYS A 224 -2.64 -4.15 15.11
CA LYS A 224 -3.11 -3.60 16.38
C LYS A 224 -2.31 -2.36 16.80
N CYS A 225 -0.98 -2.38 16.64
CA CYS A 225 -0.14 -1.23 16.95
C CYS A 225 -0.50 0.00 16.11
N LEU A 226 -0.70 -0.18 14.79
CA LEU A 226 -1.14 0.89 13.91
C LEU A 226 -2.48 1.49 14.36
N ALA A 227 -3.45 0.64 14.72
CA ALA A 227 -4.74 1.08 15.24
C ALA A 227 -4.59 1.84 16.57
N ASP A 228 -3.85 1.29 17.54
CA ASP A 228 -3.63 1.93 18.85
C ASP A 228 -2.84 3.25 18.74
N CYS A 229 -2.04 3.42 17.69
CA CYS A 229 -1.33 4.66 17.38
C CYS A 229 -2.18 5.69 16.62
N ASP A 230 -3.42 5.36 16.25
CA ASP A 230 -4.23 6.11 15.28
C ASP A 230 -3.49 6.37 13.95
N CYS A 231 -2.70 5.39 13.51
CA CYS A 231 -2.07 5.38 12.19
C CYS A 231 -3.05 4.83 11.15
N THR A 232 -4.13 5.57 10.92
CA THR A 232 -5.28 5.17 10.10
C THR A 232 -5.26 5.74 8.68
N THR A 233 -4.29 6.60 8.36
CA THR A 233 -4.11 7.22 7.04
C THR A 233 -2.83 6.71 6.37
N THR A 234 -2.79 6.77 5.04
CA THR A 234 -1.60 6.40 4.24
C THR A 234 -0.33 7.11 4.71
N ASP A 235 -0.40 8.40 5.03
CA ASP A 235 0.76 9.18 5.48
C ASP A 235 1.26 8.76 6.87
N ARG A 236 0.34 8.47 7.79
CA ARG A 236 0.67 7.97 9.14
C ARG A 236 1.26 6.57 9.10
N ILE A 237 0.67 5.67 8.31
CA ILE A 237 1.21 4.31 8.13
C ILE A 237 2.58 4.37 7.46
N ALA A 238 2.78 5.23 6.46
CA ALA A 238 4.06 5.41 5.79
C ALA A 238 5.15 5.93 6.75
N MET A 239 4.83 6.92 7.58
CA MET A 239 5.74 7.44 8.60
C MET A 239 6.10 6.35 9.60
N TRP A 240 5.10 5.63 10.12
CA TRP A 240 5.29 4.51 11.04
C TRP A 240 6.20 3.44 10.46
N ALA A 241 5.93 3.02 9.22
CA ALA A 241 6.72 2.00 8.55
C ALA A 241 8.17 2.46 8.31
N ALA A 242 8.38 3.71 7.93
CA ALA A 242 9.73 4.26 7.72
C ALA A 242 10.57 4.24 9.00
N GLN A 243 9.98 4.66 10.12
CA GLN A 243 10.67 4.66 11.41
C GLN A 243 10.99 3.24 11.88
N LEU A 244 10.01 2.33 11.90
CA LEU A 244 10.23 0.95 12.35
C LEU A 244 11.12 0.15 11.42
N ARG A 245 11.08 0.43 10.11
CA ARG A 245 12.01 -0.18 9.16
C ARG A 245 13.45 0.21 9.47
N HIS A 246 13.68 1.45 9.89
CA HIS A 246 15.00 1.89 10.30
C HIS A 246 15.41 1.32 11.67
N GLU A 247 14.61 1.53 12.71
CA GLU A 247 14.96 1.14 14.09
C GLU A 247 15.04 -0.38 14.27
N GLY A 248 14.07 -1.12 13.72
CA GLY A 248 13.99 -2.57 13.87
C GLY A 248 14.59 -3.36 12.70
N GLY A 249 15.22 -2.69 11.73
CA GLY A 249 15.74 -3.34 10.52
C GLY A 249 14.66 -4.08 9.71
N GLY A 250 13.51 -3.45 9.52
CA GLY A 250 12.36 -4.05 8.84
C GLY A 250 11.66 -5.14 9.68
N LEU A 251 11.62 -4.97 11.00
CA LEU A 251 11.11 -5.93 11.99
C LEU A 251 11.97 -7.19 12.17
N LYS A 252 13.23 -7.14 11.73
CA LYS A 252 14.19 -8.23 11.90
C LYS A 252 14.75 -8.29 13.33
N TYR A 253 14.95 -7.14 13.97
CA TYR A 253 15.60 -7.03 15.26
C TYR A 253 14.64 -6.43 16.30
N PHE A 254 14.25 -7.25 17.27
CA PHE A 254 13.48 -6.83 18.46
C PHE A 254 14.35 -6.67 19.70
N THR A 255 15.63 -7.00 19.58
CA THR A 255 16.66 -6.74 20.59
C THR A 255 17.82 -6.11 19.86
N GLU A 256 18.36 -5.04 20.45
CA GLU A 256 19.59 -4.41 19.98
C GLU A 256 20.71 -5.45 19.86
N LEU A 257 21.47 -5.40 18.76
CA LEU A 257 22.67 -6.22 18.62
C LEU A 257 23.72 -5.73 19.61
N TRP A 258 23.95 -6.53 20.65
CA TRP A 258 24.88 -6.15 21.71
C TRP A 258 26.29 -6.63 21.41
N GLY A 259 27.21 -5.66 21.38
CA GLY A 259 28.64 -5.86 21.23
C GLY A 259 29.26 -4.49 21.45
N PRO A 260 29.67 -4.17 22.70
CA PRO A 260 29.71 -2.80 23.21
C PRO A 260 30.35 -1.84 22.23
N THR A 261 29.50 -1.03 21.59
CA THR A 261 29.92 0.10 20.77
C THR A 261 30.24 1.30 21.67
N ALA A 262 30.90 2.32 21.11
CA ALA A 262 31.14 3.57 21.84
C ALA A 262 29.84 4.15 22.44
N ASP A 263 28.72 4.04 21.72
CA ASP A 263 27.41 4.50 22.18
C ASP A 263 26.81 3.61 23.28
N GLN A 264 26.86 2.28 23.11
CA GLN A 264 26.34 1.31 24.11
C GLN A 264 27.07 1.43 25.45
N LEU A 265 28.37 1.75 25.44
CA LEU A 265 29.14 2.00 26.65
C LEU A 265 28.62 3.22 27.44
N THR A 266 27.99 4.18 26.77
CA THR A 266 27.39 5.34 27.45
C THR A 266 26.08 5.01 28.16
N TYR A 267 25.44 3.87 27.88
CA TYR A 267 24.15 3.53 28.50
C TYR A 267 24.25 3.43 30.01
N GLN A 268 25.40 2.99 30.54
CA GLN A 268 25.65 2.99 31.98
C GLN A 268 25.73 4.42 32.51
N GLY A 269 24.94 4.73 33.54
CA GLY A 269 24.85 6.06 34.15
C GLY A 269 23.89 7.04 33.46
N ARG A 270 23.17 6.61 32.41
CA ARG A 270 22.17 7.42 31.68
C ARG A 270 20.78 6.79 31.76
N MET A 271 19.73 7.58 31.57
CA MET A 271 18.33 7.09 31.45
C MET A 271 17.91 6.14 32.59
N GLY A 272 18.35 6.44 33.81
CA GLY A 272 18.04 5.65 35.01
C GLY A 272 18.92 4.42 35.24
N ASN A 273 19.89 4.14 34.36
CA ASN A 273 20.79 2.98 34.47
C ASN A 273 21.90 3.23 35.50
N THR A 274 21.56 3.20 36.79
CA THR A 274 22.51 3.54 37.87
C THR A 274 23.18 2.33 38.50
N ALA A 275 22.58 1.14 38.44
CA ALA A 275 23.19 -0.07 38.98
C ALA A 275 24.18 -0.69 37.96
N PRO A 276 25.27 -1.33 38.42
CA PRO A 276 26.18 -2.03 37.52
C PRO A 276 25.44 -3.04 36.63
N GLY A 277 25.64 -2.96 35.32
CA GLY A 277 25.00 -3.84 34.35
C GLY A 277 23.64 -3.35 33.83
N ASP A 278 23.09 -2.26 34.37
CA ASP A 278 21.83 -1.67 33.90
C ASP A 278 21.91 -1.27 32.42
N GLY A 279 23.08 -0.81 31.94
CA GLY A 279 23.26 -0.47 30.53
C GLY A 279 22.94 -1.63 29.58
N TYR A 280 23.38 -2.85 29.91
CA TYR A 280 23.02 -4.05 29.13
C TYR A 280 21.61 -4.54 29.43
N ARG A 281 21.21 -4.52 30.70
CA ARG A 281 19.89 -5.01 31.14
C ARG A 281 18.76 -4.25 30.44
N PHE A 282 18.88 -2.94 30.31
CA PHE A 282 17.90 -2.04 29.69
C PHE A 282 18.34 -1.51 28.31
N ARG A 283 19.09 -2.33 27.55
CA ARG A 283 19.40 -2.09 26.13
C ARG A 283 18.13 -2.04 25.26
N GLY A 284 18.26 -1.57 24.02
CA GLY A 284 17.14 -1.40 23.09
C GLY A 284 16.34 -2.68 22.86
N ARG A 285 15.01 -2.61 23.03
CA ARG A 285 14.08 -3.68 22.65
C ARG A 285 12.81 -3.18 21.97
N GLY A 286 12.15 -4.11 21.28
CA GLY A 286 11.01 -3.87 20.42
C GLY A 286 11.39 -3.20 19.09
N PRO A 287 10.43 -3.06 18.16
CA PRO A 287 10.68 -2.47 16.85
C PRO A 287 11.19 -1.03 16.85
N LEU A 288 10.90 -0.26 17.91
CA LEU A 288 11.35 1.13 18.06
C LEU A 288 12.58 1.28 18.99
N GLN A 289 13.13 0.17 19.50
CA GLN A 289 14.33 0.16 20.36
C GLN A 289 14.20 1.01 21.64
N VAL A 290 13.17 0.73 22.46
CA VAL A 290 13.02 1.37 23.79
C VAL A 290 14.23 1.04 24.65
N THR A 291 14.91 2.07 25.17
CA THR A 291 16.21 1.96 25.85
C THR A 291 16.23 2.73 27.17
N GLY A 292 16.86 2.17 28.20
CA GLY A 292 17.11 2.81 29.49
C GLY A 292 16.03 2.55 30.56
N LYS A 293 16.47 2.29 31.79
CA LYS A 293 15.61 1.91 32.93
C LYS A 293 14.43 2.86 33.18
N ASP A 294 14.62 4.16 33.03
CA ASP A 294 13.54 5.14 33.22
C ASP A 294 12.43 4.98 32.18
N ASN A 295 12.78 4.66 30.93
CA ASN A 295 11.80 4.39 29.87
C ASN A 295 11.10 3.06 30.11
N TYR A 296 11.83 2.02 30.54
CA TYR A 296 11.24 0.73 30.92
C TYR A 296 10.24 0.86 32.09
N ARG A 297 10.56 1.70 33.09
CA ARG A 297 9.65 2.01 34.20
C ARG A 297 8.39 2.71 33.70
N ALA A 298 8.55 3.82 32.98
CA ALA A 298 7.42 4.61 32.47
C ALA A 298 6.53 3.83 31.49
N LEU A 299 7.12 2.95 30.68
CA LEU A 299 6.38 2.04 29.81
C LEU A 299 5.58 1.01 30.61
N SER A 300 6.19 0.41 31.65
CA SER A 300 5.52 -0.59 32.49
C SER A 300 4.33 -0.01 33.24
N GLU A 301 4.50 1.18 33.82
CA GLU A 301 3.42 1.92 34.50
C GLU A 301 2.26 2.22 33.53
N TRP A 302 2.57 2.76 32.34
CA TRP A 302 1.55 3.06 31.33
C TRP A 302 0.83 1.79 30.84
N ALA A 303 1.57 0.72 30.59
CA ALA A 303 1.01 -0.53 30.10
C ALA A 303 0.11 -1.19 31.16
N ALA A 304 0.48 -1.13 32.44
CA ALA A 304 -0.34 -1.64 33.53
C ALA A 304 -1.64 -0.84 33.69
N LEU A 305 -1.56 0.50 33.65
CA LEU A 305 -2.73 1.38 33.66
C LEU A 305 -3.66 1.16 32.46
N SER A 306 -3.09 0.74 31.33
CA SER A 306 -3.84 0.41 30.11
C SER A 306 -4.36 -1.04 30.09
N GLY A 307 -4.12 -1.82 31.15
CA GLY A 307 -4.52 -3.23 31.25
C GLY A 307 -3.77 -4.18 30.30
N LEU A 308 -2.64 -3.75 29.73
CA LEU A 308 -1.87 -4.52 28.75
C LEU A 308 -0.87 -5.48 29.41
N VAL A 309 -0.49 -5.20 30.66
CA VAL A 309 0.42 -6.03 31.47
C VAL A 309 -0.07 -6.07 32.92
N PRO A 310 0.28 -7.11 33.71
CA PRO A 310 -0.30 -7.31 35.03
C PRO A 310 0.28 -6.40 36.13
N THR A 311 1.48 -5.83 35.96
CA THR A 311 2.16 -5.05 37.00
C THR A 311 2.81 -3.78 36.45
N ALA A 312 2.87 -2.72 37.27
CA ALA A 312 3.51 -1.45 36.91
C ALA A 312 5.05 -1.54 36.77
N THR A 313 5.64 -2.68 37.11
CA THR A 313 7.08 -2.97 37.00
C THR A 313 7.40 -4.02 35.95
N PHE A 314 6.42 -4.49 35.18
CA PHE A 314 6.53 -5.69 34.34
C PHE A 314 7.79 -5.74 33.46
N PHE A 315 8.08 -4.69 32.69
CA PHE A 315 9.28 -4.64 31.84
C PHE A 315 10.56 -4.24 32.59
N VAL A 316 10.45 -3.76 33.84
CA VAL A 316 11.63 -3.56 34.71
C VAL A 316 12.10 -4.88 35.29
N ASP A 317 11.15 -5.72 35.71
CA ASP A 317 11.37 -7.03 36.31
C ASP A 317 11.93 -8.01 35.26
N ASP A 318 11.31 -8.03 34.08
CA ASP A 318 11.75 -8.83 32.93
C ASP A 318 11.80 -7.98 31.63
N PRO A 319 12.90 -7.24 31.39
CA PRO A 319 13.04 -6.40 30.21
C PRO A 319 12.97 -7.16 28.89
N ASP A 320 13.33 -8.45 28.86
CA ASP A 320 13.34 -9.26 27.65
C ASP A 320 11.93 -9.54 27.11
N GLN A 321 10.89 -9.39 27.94
CA GLN A 321 9.50 -9.43 27.46
C GLN A 321 9.24 -8.43 26.34
N LEU A 322 9.88 -7.25 26.38
CA LEU A 322 9.72 -6.22 25.35
C LEU A 322 10.35 -6.60 24.00
N ALA A 323 11.14 -7.68 23.94
CA ALA A 323 11.64 -8.24 22.68
C ALA A 323 10.73 -9.34 22.09
N SER A 324 9.68 -9.75 22.81
CA SER A 324 8.74 -10.76 22.33
C SER A 324 7.75 -10.18 21.31
N ASP A 325 7.13 -11.06 20.51
CA ASP A 325 6.07 -10.67 19.58
C ASP A 325 4.84 -10.12 20.29
N GLN A 326 4.56 -10.63 21.50
CA GLN A 326 3.40 -10.25 22.30
C GLN A 326 3.50 -8.79 22.78
N TYR A 327 4.69 -8.36 23.22
CA TYR A 327 4.85 -7.07 23.88
C TYR A 327 5.68 -6.05 23.10
N GLY A 328 6.46 -6.46 22.10
CA GLY A 328 7.40 -5.55 21.42
C GLY A 328 6.73 -4.33 20.79
N PHE A 329 5.53 -4.49 20.24
CA PHE A 329 4.75 -3.38 19.68
C PHE A 329 4.13 -2.45 20.73
N ILE A 330 3.99 -2.88 21.99
CA ILE A 330 3.49 -2.01 23.08
C ILE A 330 4.46 -0.84 23.29
N GLY A 331 5.77 -1.09 23.20
CA GLY A 331 6.78 -0.03 23.27
C GLY A 331 6.65 0.99 22.15
N VAL A 332 6.26 0.54 20.94
CA VAL A 332 5.97 1.43 19.80
C VAL A 332 4.74 2.28 20.12
N THR A 333 3.62 1.66 20.51
CA THR A 333 2.38 2.37 20.83
C THR A 333 2.58 3.42 21.91
N TRP A 334 3.23 3.06 23.02
CA TRP A 334 3.52 3.97 24.12
C TRP A 334 4.33 5.18 23.65
N TYR A 335 5.43 4.95 22.93
CA TYR A 335 6.30 6.03 22.52
C TYR A 335 5.65 6.93 21.46
N TRP A 336 4.96 6.32 20.50
CA TRP A 336 4.30 7.01 19.41
C TRP A 336 3.21 7.97 19.90
N THR A 337 2.35 7.46 20.78
CA THR A 337 1.22 8.22 21.35
C THR A 337 1.71 9.29 22.33
N ARG A 338 2.62 8.96 23.25
CA ARG A 338 3.19 9.91 24.22
C ARG A 338 3.86 11.11 23.56
N ASN A 339 4.52 10.91 22.41
CA ASN A 339 5.25 11.96 21.70
C ASN A 339 4.44 12.63 20.57
N ASN A 340 3.18 12.23 20.37
CA ASN A 340 2.30 12.69 19.30
C ASN A 340 3.01 12.65 17.93
N LEU A 341 3.56 11.50 17.55
CA LEU A 341 4.30 11.37 16.29
C LEU A 341 3.41 11.53 15.05
N ASN A 342 2.09 11.35 15.18
CA ASN A 342 1.13 11.61 14.11
C ASN A 342 1.19 13.04 13.59
N ARG A 343 1.46 14.05 14.45
CA ARG A 343 1.57 15.45 13.99
C ARG A 343 2.65 15.63 12.91
N TRP A 344 3.74 14.85 12.99
CA TRP A 344 4.81 14.91 12.00
C TRP A 344 4.45 14.12 10.75
N ALA A 345 3.72 13.01 10.90
CA ALA A 345 3.19 12.28 9.76
C ALA A 345 2.19 13.12 8.96
N ASP A 346 1.27 13.82 9.64
CA ASP A 346 0.26 14.69 9.04
C ASP A 346 0.90 15.90 8.32
N ALA A 347 2.02 16.39 8.86
CA ALA A 347 2.84 17.42 8.21
C ALA A 347 3.82 16.88 7.16
N ARG A 348 3.88 15.55 6.96
CA ARG A 348 4.88 14.85 6.13
C ARG A 348 6.35 15.21 6.46
N ASP A 349 6.61 15.51 7.72
CA ASP A 349 7.91 15.95 8.24
C ASP A 349 8.72 14.76 8.76
N ILE A 350 9.34 14.04 7.83
CA ILE A 350 10.19 12.89 8.12
C ILE A 350 11.42 13.24 8.96
N GLU A 351 11.92 14.48 8.85
CA GLU A 351 13.11 14.92 9.60
C GLU A 351 12.79 15.06 11.09
N ASN A 352 11.75 15.82 11.43
CA ASN A 352 11.38 16.03 12.83
C ASN A 352 10.73 14.79 13.45
N ALA A 353 10.04 13.94 12.67
CA ALA A 353 9.63 12.61 13.13
C ALA A 353 10.84 11.75 13.55
N SER A 354 11.90 11.75 12.74
CA SER A 354 13.12 10.98 13.01
C SER A 354 13.89 11.55 14.21
N LYS A 355 13.98 12.88 14.34
CA LYS A 355 14.55 13.55 15.51
C LYS A 355 13.77 13.21 16.77
N ALA A 356 12.44 13.21 16.71
CA ALA A 356 11.62 12.88 17.87
C ALA A 356 11.93 11.49 18.45
N ILE A 357 12.37 10.54 17.62
CA ILE A 357 12.75 9.18 18.05
C ILE A 357 14.20 9.12 18.55
N ASN A 358 15.17 9.64 17.79
CA ASN A 358 16.59 9.39 18.08
C ASN A 358 17.39 10.60 18.59
N ALA A 359 16.86 11.81 18.48
CA ALA A 359 17.54 13.05 18.85
C ALA A 359 16.53 14.17 19.20
N PRO A 360 15.65 14.00 20.20
CA PRO A 360 14.53 14.92 20.44
C PRO A 360 14.98 16.35 20.76
N GLY A 361 16.19 16.52 21.32
CA GLY A 361 16.79 17.84 21.54
C GLY A 361 17.19 18.60 20.28
N TRP A 362 17.09 18.00 19.09
CA TRP A 362 17.42 18.63 17.80
C TRP A 362 16.17 19.04 16.99
N ILE A 363 14.97 18.78 17.50
CA ILE A 363 13.72 19.22 16.87
C ILE A 363 13.76 20.74 16.68
N GLY A 364 13.42 21.21 15.48
CA GLY A 364 13.45 22.64 15.13
C GLY A 364 14.85 23.24 14.89
N THR A 365 15.92 22.44 15.02
CA THR A 365 17.29 22.85 14.65
C THR A 365 17.67 22.38 13.24
N ASP A 366 18.78 22.90 12.71
CA ASP A 366 19.38 22.52 11.42
C ASP A 366 20.11 21.16 11.45
N LYS A 367 20.41 20.64 12.64
CA LYS A 367 21.02 19.30 12.81
C LYS A 367 20.12 18.24 12.19
N ARG A 368 20.72 17.18 11.65
CA ARG A 368 20.01 16.10 10.97
C ARG A 368 19.80 14.90 11.88
N ALA A 369 18.69 14.19 11.75
CA ALA A 369 18.47 12.96 12.52
C ALA A 369 19.48 11.87 12.13
N ASN A 370 19.81 10.98 13.07
CA ASN A 370 20.68 9.85 12.76
C ASN A 370 20.00 8.93 11.73
N GLY A 371 20.75 8.57 10.67
CA GLY A 371 20.26 7.67 9.63
C GLY A 371 19.16 8.25 8.73
N ILE A 372 19.03 9.58 8.68
CA ILE A 372 17.93 10.27 8.00
C ILE A 372 17.76 9.91 6.53
N ASP A 373 18.85 9.76 5.76
CA ASP A 373 18.74 9.49 4.31
C ASP A 373 18.06 8.14 4.03
N ALA A 374 18.36 7.13 4.86
CA ALA A 374 17.68 5.84 4.79
C ALA A 374 16.20 5.96 5.17
N ARG A 375 15.88 6.75 6.21
CA ARG A 375 14.48 6.99 6.64
C ARG A 375 13.67 7.70 5.57
N ILE A 376 14.26 8.69 4.88
CA ILE A 376 13.65 9.35 3.72
C ILE A 376 13.38 8.35 2.61
N ALA A 377 14.35 7.49 2.27
CA ALA A 377 14.16 6.47 1.25
C ALA A 377 13.04 5.47 1.62
N TYR A 378 12.99 5.02 2.87
CA TYR A 378 11.92 4.13 3.36
C TYR A 378 10.56 4.81 3.34
N TYR A 379 10.49 6.08 3.73
CA TYR A 379 9.26 6.87 3.71
C TYR A 379 8.73 7.07 2.29
N GLN A 380 9.61 7.42 1.34
CA GLN A 380 9.25 7.53 -0.08
C GLN A 380 8.80 6.19 -0.67
N ASN A 381 9.43 5.08 -0.28
CA ASN A 381 8.97 3.74 -0.69
C ASN A 381 7.57 3.46 -0.16
N ALA A 382 7.29 3.75 1.11
CA ALA A 382 5.98 3.55 1.70
C ALA A 382 4.91 4.45 1.05
N LEU A 383 5.20 5.73 0.82
CA LEU A 383 4.27 6.64 0.13
C LEU A 383 3.92 6.16 -1.28
N ARG A 384 4.87 5.55 -2.02
CA ARG A 384 4.62 4.97 -3.35
C ARG A 384 3.65 3.78 -3.33
N MET A 385 3.46 3.11 -2.18
CA MET A 385 2.50 2.02 -2.04
C MET A 385 1.05 2.53 -1.96
N GLY A 386 0.84 3.80 -1.63
CA GLY A 386 -0.48 4.44 -1.59
C GLY A 386 -1.47 3.70 -0.68
N ASP A 387 -2.72 3.61 -1.12
CA ASP A 387 -3.83 3.03 -0.35
C ASP A 387 -3.67 1.54 -0.01
N ARG A 388 -2.70 0.84 -0.65
CA ARG A 388 -2.34 -0.53 -0.25
C ARG A 388 -1.93 -0.60 1.22
N LEU A 389 -1.36 0.47 1.76
CA LEU A 389 -0.98 0.56 3.17
C LEU A 389 -2.19 0.43 4.12
N LEU A 390 -3.39 0.86 3.71
CA LEU A 390 -4.59 0.79 4.53
C LEU A 390 -5.02 -0.66 4.84
N ALA A 391 -4.59 -1.63 4.01
CA ALA A 391 -4.80 -3.05 4.28
C ALA A 391 -4.14 -3.52 5.59
N LEU A 392 -3.12 -2.80 6.09
CA LEU A 392 -2.47 -3.12 7.36
C LEU A 392 -3.33 -2.81 8.59
N VAL A 393 -4.35 -1.96 8.48
CA VAL A 393 -5.24 -1.60 9.60
C VAL A 393 -6.60 -2.31 9.46
N ALA A 394 -7.04 -2.58 8.23
CA ALA A 394 -8.29 -3.29 7.93
C ALA A 394 -8.34 -4.75 8.42
N THR A 395 -7.21 -5.33 8.81
CA THR A 395 -7.09 -6.66 9.44
C THR A 395 -7.46 -6.68 10.92
N SER A 396 -7.51 -5.51 11.57
CA SER A 396 -8.14 -5.40 12.87
C SER A 396 -9.65 -5.44 12.64
N ALA A 397 -10.29 -6.58 12.95
CA ALA A 397 -11.72 -6.53 13.22
C ALA A 397 -11.94 -5.43 14.27
N PRO A 398 -13.02 -4.64 14.19
CA PRO A 398 -13.40 -3.79 15.31
C PRO A 398 -13.68 -4.72 16.48
N THR A 399 -12.69 -4.90 17.36
CA THR A 399 -12.96 -5.36 18.70
C THR A 399 -13.80 -4.26 19.30
N GLU A 400 -15.06 -4.60 19.60
CA GLU A 400 -15.91 -3.85 20.50
C GLU A 400 -15.00 -3.23 21.59
N PRO A 401 -15.03 -1.89 21.78
CA PRO A 401 -14.17 -1.26 22.78
C PRO A 401 -14.37 -2.06 24.06
N PRO A 402 -13.29 -2.57 24.69
CA PRO A 402 -13.44 -3.36 25.91
C PRO A 402 -14.32 -2.54 26.84
N ALA A 403 -15.42 -3.15 27.31
CA ALA A 403 -16.37 -2.50 28.20
C ALA A 403 -15.54 -1.73 29.24
N PRO A 404 -15.75 -0.41 29.40
CA PRO A 404 -14.83 0.45 30.12
C PRO A 404 -14.54 -0.18 31.46
N THR A 405 -13.35 -0.76 31.60
CA THR A 405 -12.90 -1.29 32.87
C THR A 405 -12.83 -0.06 33.77
N PRO A 406 -13.51 -0.07 34.94
CA PRO A 406 -13.40 1.06 35.85
C PRO A 406 -11.91 1.29 36.10
N LYS A 407 -11.39 2.44 35.62
CA LYS A 407 -10.00 2.81 35.84
C LYS A 407 -9.84 2.96 37.34
N ARG A 408 -9.26 1.95 37.97
CA ARG A 408 -8.97 1.98 39.40
C ARG A 408 -7.52 2.42 39.54
N PHE A 409 -7.29 3.42 40.38
CA PHE A 409 -5.92 3.77 40.75
C PHE A 409 -5.23 2.56 41.36
N PRO A 410 -3.93 2.35 41.11
CA PRO A 410 -3.19 1.29 41.77
C PRO A 410 -3.28 1.45 43.29
N ASP A 411 -3.52 0.33 43.99
CA ASP A 411 -3.74 0.33 45.45
C ASP A 411 -2.44 0.68 46.24
N ASP A 412 -1.29 0.76 45.57
CA ASP A 412 0.05 1.03 46.13
C ASP A 412 0.54 2.47 45.94
N TRP A 413 -0.25 3.34 45.31
CA TRP A 413 0.12 4.75 45.14
C TRP A 413 0.03 5.55 46.43
N THR A 414 0.99 6.46 46.63
CA THR A 414 0.92 7.45 47.71
C THR A 414 -0.14 8.52 47.42
N ASP A 415 -0.67 9.16 48.46
CA ASP A 415 -1.60 10.31 48.33
C ASP A 415 -1.07 11.40 47.39
N ARG A 416 0.25 11.59 47.36
CA ARG A 416 0.90 12.57 46.48
C ARG A 416 0.86 12.14 45.02
N GLU A 417 1.09 10.87 44.72
CA GLU A 417 1.02 10.33 43.35
C GLU A 417 -0.41 10.37 42.82
N LEU A 418 -1.38 10.00 43.67
CA LEU A 418 -2.80 10.16 43.40
C LEU A 418 -3.16 11.61 43.08
N LEU A 419 -2.72 12.58 43.90
CA LEU A 419 -2.98 14.00 43.67
C LEU A 419 -2.36 14.54 42.39
N VAL A 420 -1.11 14.16 42.10
CA VAL A 420 -0.43 14.56 40.85
C VAL A 420 -1.15 14.01 39.64
N GLU A 421 -1.62 12.77 39.70
CA GLU A 421 -2.35 12.16 38.60
C GLU A 421 -3.75 12.75 38.42
N ILE A 422 -4.48 13.00 39.51
CA ILE A 422 -5.76 13.73 39.45
C ILE A 422 -5.56 15.09 38.77
N LEU A 423 -4.48 15.81 39.11
CA LEU A 423 -4.15 17.07 38.46
C LEU A 423 -3.84 16.92 36.97
N ARG A 424 -3.15 15.86 36.55
CA ARG A 424 -2.92 15.57 35.12
C ARG A 424 -4.19 15.20 34.38
N GLN A 425 -5.11 14.47 35.00
CA GLN A 425 -6.40 14.16 34.39
C GLN A 425 -7.26 15.41 34.21
N LEU A 426 -7.23 16.32 35.20
CA LEU A 426 -7.95 17.59 35.11
C LEU A 426 -7.31 18.58 34.15
N ARG A 427 -5.97 18.65 34.09
CA ARG A 427 -5.24 19.72 33.37
C ARG A 427 -4.39 19.23 32.21
N GLY A 428 -4.56 17.99 31.76
CA GLY A 428 -3.71 17.38 30.74
C GLY A 428 -2.35 16.91 31.27
N PRO A 429 -1.65 16.06 30.50
CA PRO A 429 -0.42 15.38 30.94
C PRO A 429 0.73 16.33 31.28
N THR A 430 0.72 17.56 30.76
CA THR A 430 1.70 18.62 31.01
C THR A 430 1.20 19.70 31.99
N LEU A 431 -0.02 19.55 32.54
CA LEU A 431 -0.73 20.55 33.34
C LEU A 431 -1.08 21.86 32.59
N ALA A 432 -0.94 21.88 31.26
CA ALA A 432 -1.16 23.03 30.40
C ALA A 432 -2.49 22.94 29.59
N GLY A 433 -3.42 22.11 30.05
CA GLY A 433 -4.66 21.79 29.37
C GLY A 433 -4.54 20.59 28.41
N TRP A 434 -5.68 20.10 27.97
CA TRP A 434 -5.78 19.02 27.00
C TRP A 434 -5.74 19.59 25.59
N GLN A 435 -4.91 19.03 24.71
CA GLN A 435 -4.79 19.48 23.33
C GLN A 435 -6.10 19.32 22.55
N GLN A 436 -6.84 18.23 22.78
CA GLN A 436 -8.18 18.00 22.20
C GLN A 436 -9.26 18.95 22.73
N LEU A 437 -8.96 19.72 23.78
CA LEU A 437 -9.83 20.74 24.37
C LEU A 437 -9.26 22.15 24.11
N ASP A 438 -8.49 22.33 23.03
CA ASP A 438 -7.83 23.60 22.68
C ASP A 438 -6.98 24.20 23.82
N GLY A 439 -6.31 23.34 24.59
CA GLY A 439 -5.47 23.77 25.72
C GLY A 439 -6.25 24.13 26.98
N GLN A 440 -7.54 23.79 27.04
CA GLN A 440 -8.35 23.97 28.25
C GLN A 440 -8.18 22.81 29.24
N SER A 441 -8.42 23.07 30.53
CA SER A 441 -8.61 22.00 31.50
C SER A 441 -9.97 21.32 31.29
N LEU A 442 -10.14 20.10 31.81
CA LEU A 442 -11.43 19.42 31.81
C LEU A 442 -12.50 20.24 32.54
N VAL A 443 -12.11 20.97 33.59
CA VAL A 443 -13.01 21.85 34.36
C VAL A 443 -13.50 22.99 33.48
N ASP A 444 -12.60 23.64 32.75
CA ASP A 444 -12.93 24.76 31.87
C ASP A 444 -13.83 24.32 30.70
N ALA A 445 -13.47 23.19 30.08
CA ALA A 445 -14.22 22.65 28.95
C ALA A 445 -15.64 22.21 29.35
N VAL A 446 -15.79 21.56 30.51
CA VAL A 446 -17.12 21.17 31.04
C VAL A 446 -17.94 22.41 31.43
N ALA A 447 -17.31 23.42 32.03
CA ALA A 447 -17.99 24.67 32.34
C ALA A 447 -18.48 25.40 31.08
N GLN A 448 -17.66 25.42 30.03
CA GLN A 448 -18.03 25.99 28.73
C GLN A 448 -19.18 25.21 28.09
N LEU A 449 -19.12 23.88 28.09
CA LEU A 449 -20.18 23.02 27.57
C LEU A 449 -21.50 23.22 28.32
N ARG A 450 -21.43 23.30 29.66
CA ARG A 450 -22.61 23.59 30.49
C ARG A 450 -23.20 24.95 30.15
N ALA A 451 -22.36 25.98 30.03
CA ALA A 451 -22.81 27.33 29.70
C ALA A 451 -23.51 27.39 28.33
N GLN A 452 -23.03 26.60 27.35
CA GLN A 452 -23.69 26.44 26.05
C GLN A 452 -25.03 25.67 26.16
N ALA A 453 -25.08 24.63 26.99
CA ALA A 453 -26.26 23.77 27.12
C ALA A 453 -27.40 24.39 27.94
N LEU A 454 -27.06 25.09 29.03
CA LEU A 454 -27.99 25.51 30.10
C LEU A 454 -27.88 27.00 30.48
N GLY A 455 -27.01 27.77 29.83
CA GLY A 455 -26.70 29.15 30.20
C GLY A 455 -25.69 29.27 31.35
N PRO A 456 -25.15 30.48 31.60
CA PRO A 456 -24.12 30.70 32.61
C PRO A 456 -24.62 30.37 34.02
N ASP A 457 -23.85 29.57 34.78
CA ASP A 457 -24.14 29.26 36.18
C ASP A 457 -23.71 30.44 37.08
N PRO A 458 -24.60 31.02 37.90
CA PRO A 458 -24.21 32.07 38.84
C PRO A 458 -23.32 31.55 39.99
N ILE A 459 -23.17 30.23 40.16
CA ILE A 459 -22.43 29.62 41.28
C ILE A 459 -21.27 28.78 40.74
N SER A 460 -20.09 29.40 40.56
CA SER A 460 -18.87 28.68 40.18
C SER A 460 -18.30 27.90 41.37
N ALA A 461 -18.66 26.62 41.53
CA ALA A 461 -17.88 25.62 42.30
C ALA A 461 -18.45 24.18 42.23
N ARG A 462 -19.18 23.78 41.19
CA ARG A 462 -19.56 22.36 41.05
C ARG A 462 -18.40 21.58 40.41
N SER A 463 -18.10 20.38 40.93
CA SER A 463 -17.08 19.51 40.32
C SER A 463 -17.46 19.19 38.86
N ALA A 464 -16.46 18.98 38.00
CA ALA A 464 -16.70 18.65 36.59
C ALA A 464 -17.67 17.45 36.42
N VAL A 465 -17.59 16.47 37.33
CA VAL A 465 -18.50 15.32 37.38
C VAL A 465 -19.95 15.74 37.64
N ALA A 466 -20.19 16.62 38.62
CA ALA A 466 -21.56 17.07 38.93
C ALA A 466 -22.18 17.90 37.79
N GLN A 467 -21.35 18.63 37.05
CA GLN A 467 -21.81 19.40 35.87
C GLN A 467 -22.12 18.46 34.69
N LEU A 468 -21.30 17.43 34.45
CA LEU A 468 -21.56 16.44 33.41
C LEU A 468 -22.85 15.65 33.65
N LEU A 469 -23.10 15.22 34.90
CA LEU A 469 -24.33 14.52 35.26
C LEU A 469 -25.59 15.39 35.03
N ASP A 470 -25.49 16.70 35.27
CA ASP A 470 -26.58 17.65 35.04
C ASP A 470 -26.86 17.81 33.53
N ILE A 471 -25.81 17.90 32.71
CA ILE A 471 -25.94 17.95 31.24
C ILE A 471 -26.50 16.64 30.70
N GLU A 472 -26.01 15.48 31.15
CA GLU A 472 -26.50 14.18 30.71
C GLU A 472 -27.99 14.00 31.02
N ALA A 473 -28.43 14.45 32.20
CA ALA A 473 -29.82 14.35 32.62
C ALA A 473 -30.77 15.29 31.86
N THR A 474 -30.28 16.44 31.39
CA THR A 474 -31.14 17.53 30.86
C THR A 474 -30.98 17.78 29.36
N ARG A 475 -29.77 17.61 28.83
CA ARG A 475 -29.36 17.88 27.44
C ARG A 475 -28.38 16.80 26.92
N PRO A 476 -28.78 15.52 26.91
CA PRO A 476 -27.92 14.43 26.45
C PRO A 476 -27.50 14.60 24.98
N ASP A 477 -28.33 15.26 24.16
CA ASP A 477 -28.04 15.60 22.76
C ASP A 477 -26.74 16.42 22.61
N VAL A 478 -26.53 17.38 23.51
CA VAL A 478 -25.35 18.26 23.50
C VAL A 478 -24.10 17.50 23.95
N LEU A 479 -24.24 16.65 24.97
CA LEU A 479 -23.14 15.80 25.43
C LEU A 479 -22.70 14.84 24.33
N THR A 480 -23.64 14.18 23.64
CA THR A 480 -23.34 13.29 22.51
C THR A 480 -22.68 14.04 21.35
N ALA A 481 -23.18 15.22 20.97
CA ALA A 481 -22.57 16.01 19.91
C ALA A 481 -21.14 16.44 20.26
N TYR A 482 -20.91 16.80 21.52
CA TYR A 482 -19.59 17.17 22.02
C TYR A 482 -18.61 16.00 22.06
N LEU A 483 -19.05 14.82 22.55
CA LEU A 483 -18.25 13.59 22.53
C LEU A 483 -17.84 13.21 21.10
N ASN A 484 -18.78 13.28 20.15
CA ASN A 484 -18.49 13.06 18.72
C ASN A 484 -17.48 14.07 18.16
N GLN A 485 -17.52 15.33 18.61
CA GLN A 485 -16.59 16.37 18.16
C GLN A 485 -15.16 16.14 18.67
N ILE A 486 -15.00 15.63 19.89
CA ILE A 486 -13.68 15.33 20.48
C ILE A 486 -13.21 13.90 20.22
N GLY A 487 -13.98 13.11 19.47
CA GLY A 487 -13.65 11.73 19.10
C GLY A 487 -13.68 10.74 20.28
N ALA A 488 -14.57 10.94 21.26
CA ALA A 488 -14.70 10.16 22.49
C ALA A 488 -15.94 9.26 22.52
#